data_AF-A0A1G0FQL9-F1
#
_entry.id   AF-A0A1G0FQL9-F1
#
_cell.length_a   1.000
_cell.length_b   1.000
_cell.length_c   1.000
_cell.angle_alpha   90.00
_cell.angle_beta   90.00
_cell.angle_gamma   90.00
#
_symmetry.space_group_name_H-M   'P 1'
#
loop_
_entity.id
_entity.type
_entity.pdbx_description
1 polymer ?
#
loop_
_entity_poly.entity_id
_entity_poly.type
_entity_poly.pdbx_seq_one_letter_code
_entity_poly.pdbx_strand_id
1 'polypeptide(L)'
;MKGRRVFWCLLPMALATWACGGGTPQSATPTLAPGTPEPSTPVGPPSAEPTETQAPSSLPGPWAEDASIAIRGSGEFVQQTEAALDLLERLAPDAHRKILTYVEVIEQGEHSGMWAFENPPRYEVGDATAFASLPWYASTIAHDATHSELYYNYLLAHSGQAVPQEAWAGVESERFCNAYQVDVLTLIGGSAGEIEYLAGLSGDHCDLDGDGDCDWHDYNARDW
;
A
#
# COMPACT_ATOMS: atom_id res chain seq x y z
N MET A 1 50.25 5.57 20.79
CA MET A 1 50.40 4.12 20.99
C MET A 1 49.29 3.39 20.23
N LYS A 2 49.66 2.32 19.51
CA LYS A 2 48.83 1.26 18.91
C LYS A 2 47.89 1.65 17.76
N GLY A 3 48.45 1.61 16.56
CA GLY A 3 47.68 1.47 15.32
C GLY A 3 47.04 0.08 15.21
N ARG A 4 45.79 0.05 14.74
CA ARG A 4 45.08 -1.17 14.36
C ARG A 4 45.23 -1.36 12.86
N ARG A 5 45.79 -2.51 12.47
CA ARG A 5 45.86 -2.97 11.08
C ARG A 5 44.53 -3.62 10.74
N VAL A 6 43.81 -3.08 9.75
CA VAL A 6 42.63 -3.71 9.15
C VAL A 6 43.13 -4.69 8.11
N PHE A 7 42.87 -5.98 8.32
CA PHE A 7 43.10 -7.03 7.35
C PHE A 7 41.97 -7.00 6.31
N TRP A 8 42.32 -6.75 5.06
CA TRP A 8 41.46 -6.97 3.91
C TRP A 8 41.45 -8.47 3.60
N CYS A 9 40.31 -9.14 3.78
CA CYS A 9 40.08 -10.47 3.24
C CYS A 9 39.43 -10.30 1.85
N LEU A 10 40.23 -10.53 0.81
CA LEU A 10 39.76 -10.67 -0.56
C LEU A 10 39.04 -12.02 -0.69
N LEU A 11 37.72 -12.00 -0.91
CA LEU A 11 37.00 -13.17 -1.42
C LEU A 11 37.10 -13.21 -2.96
N PRO A 12 37.38 -14.37 -3.57
CA PRO A 12 37.33 -14.52 -5.02
C PRO A 12 35.88 -14.59 -5.52
N MET A 13 35.56 -13.75 -6.51
CA MET A 13 34.38 -13.86 -7.37
C MET A 13 34.46 -15.17 -8.18
N ALA A 14 33.43 -16.02 -8.05
CA ALA A 14 33.18 -17.11 -8.98
C ALA A 14 32.17 -16.63 -10.03
N LEU A 15 32.62 -16.51 -11.28
CA LEU A 15 31.79 -16.30 -12.46
C LEU A 15 31.11 -17.62 -12.85
N ALA A 16 29.80 -17.68 -12.78
CA ALA A 16 29.00 -18.74 -13.38
C ALA A 16 28.53 -18.29 -14.77
N THR A 17 29.04 -18.96 -15.80
CA THR A 17 28.59 -18.82 -17.19
C THR A 17 27.35 -19.69 -17.41
N TRP A 18 26.22 -19.10 -17.79
CA TRP A 18 25.05 -19.85 -18.24
C TRP A 18 24.87 -19.74 -19.75
N ALA A 19 24.71 -20.90 -20.39
CA ALA A 19 24.72 -21.09 -21.83
C ALA A 19 23.34 -20.86 -22.45
N CYS A 20 23.32 -20.19 -23.59
CA CYS A 20 22.15 -20.02 -24.45
C CYS A 20 21.77 -21.36 -25.13
N GLY A 21 20.52 -21.79 -24.96
CA GLY A 21 19.91 -22.87 -25.73
C GLY A 21 18.75 -22.31 -26.56
N GLY A 22 18.95 -22.23 -27.88
CA GLY A 22 17.94 -21.75 -28.83
C GLY A 22 16.94 -22.83 -29.22
N GLY A 23 15.70 -22.40 -29.46
CA GLY A 23 14.65 -23.18 -30.13
C GLY A 23 13.61 -22.24 -30.73
N THR A 24 13.45 -22.29 -32.06
CA THR A 24 12.38 -21.67 -32.86
C THR A 24 12.05 -22.64 -34.01
N PRO A 25 10.95 -22.48 -34.75
CA PRO A 25 9.55 -22.31 -34.35
C PRO A 25 8.67 -23.42 -34.99
N GLN A 26 7.39 -23.51 -34.63
CA GLN A 26 6.39 -24.15 -35.49
C GLN A 26 5.18 -23.23 -35.69
N SER A 27 4.95 -22.86 -36.95
CA SER A 27 3.73 -22.24 -37.44
C SER A 27 2.62 -23.27 -37.60
N ALA A 28 1.40 -22.89 -37.21
CA ALA A 28 0.19 -23.31 -37.90
C ALA A 28 -0.86 -22.20 -37.78
N THR A 29 -1.34 -21.70 -38.92
CA THR A 29 -2.62 -20.98 -39.06
C THR A 29 -3.63 -22.00 -39.62
N PRO A 30 -4.94 -21.89 -39.32
CA PRO A 30 -5.78 -21.08 -40.21
C PRO A 30 -6.97 -20.34 -39.55
N THR A 31 -7.18 -19.11 -40.05
CA THR A 31 -8.42 -18.45 -40.48
C THR A 31 -9.79 -18.93 -39.99
N LEU A 32 -10.55 -18.03 -39.36
CA LEU A 32 -11.87 -17.53 -39.83
C LEU A 32 -12.40 -16.38 -38.93
N ALA A 33 -12.50 -15.19 -39.52
CA ALA A 33 -13.45 -14.12 -39.12
C ALA A 33 -14.77 -14.38 -39.90
N PRO A 34 -15.97 -13.86 -39.51
CA PRO A 34 -16.18 -12.54 -38.93
C PRO A 34 -17.27 -12.44 -37.85
N GLY A 35 -17.21 -11.34 -37.11
CA GLY A 35 -18.25 -10.89 -36.21
C GLY A 35 -17.69 -9.75 -35.40
N THR A 36 -17.66 -8.55 -35.97
CA THR A 36 -17.31 -7.32 -35.27
C THR A 36 -18.48 -7.00 -34.34
N PRO A 37 -18.38 -7.16 -33.00
CA PRO A 37 -19.27 -6.42 -32.13
C PRO A 37 -18.94 -4.94 -32.30
N GLU A 38 -19.97 -4.12 -32.44
CA GLU A 38 -19.82 -2.67 -32.36
C GLU A 38 -19.03 -2.30 -31.09
N PRO A 39 -18.13 -1.31 -31.16
CA PRO A 39 -17.52 -0.78 -29.95
C PRO A 39 -18.63 -0.14 -29.12
N SER A 40 -19.09 -0.86 -28.11
CA SER A 40 -19.79 -0.26 -26.98
C SER A 40 -18.83 0.78 -26.44
N THR A 41 -19.15 2.05 -26.65
CA THR A 41 -18.49 3.16 -25.97
C THR A 41 -18.46 2.81 -24.49
N PRO A 42 -17.28 2.70 -23.84
CA PRO A 42 -17.24 2.61 -22.40
C PRO A 42 -17.99 3.83 -21.89
N VAL A 43 -19.03 3.58 -21.10
CA VAL A 43 -19.67 4.62 -20.31
C VAL A 43 -18.57 5.07 -19.37
N GLY A 44 -17.88 6.15 -19.74
CA GLY A 44 -16.98 6.83 -18.84
C GLY A 44 -17.73 7.12 -17.54
N PRO A 45 -17.04 7.10 -16.39
CA PRO A 45 -17.69 7.45 -15.13
C PRO A 45 -18.44 8.77 -15.29
N PRO A 46 -19.56 8.98 -14.60
CA PRO A 46 -20.15 10.30 -14.51
C PRO A 46 -19.00 11.23 -14.14
N SER A 47 -18.76 12.23 -14.98
CA SER A 47 -17.87 13.34 -14.66
C SER A 47 -18.23 13.73 -13.24
N ALA A 48 -17.38 13.38 -12.28
CA ALA A 48 -17.58 13.74 -10.90
C ALA A 48 -17.46 15.27 -10.94
N GLU A 49 -18.60 15.94 -11.09
CA GLU A 49 -18.70 17.33 -10.72
C GLU A 49 -18.05 17.41 -9.34
N PRO A 50 -17.13 18.38 -9.12
CA PRO A 50 -16.46 18.51 -7.84
C PRO A 50 -17.55 18.71 -6.81
N THR A 51 -17.92 17.62 -6.16
CA THR A 51 -18.78 17.65 -5.00
C THR A 51 -17.97 18.44 -4.02
N GLU A 52 -18.39 19.68 -3.81
CA GLU A 52 -17.80 20.64 -2.89
C GLU A 52 -17.41 19.87 -1.64
N THR A 53 -16.12 19.52 -1.55
CA THR A 53 -15.56 18.73 -0.47
C THR A 53 -15.73 19.61 0.75
N GLN A 54 -16.84 19.42 1.46
CA GLN A 54 -17.04 20.08 2.74
C GLN A 54 -15.88 19.61 3.59
N ALA A 55 -14.93 20.52 3.82
CA ALA A 55 -13.80 20.28 4.69
C ALA A 55 -14.36 19.66 5.98
N PRO A 56 -13.85 18.51 6.43
CA PRO A 56 -14.37 17.85 7.62
C PRO A 56 -14.38 18.87 8.76
N SER A 57 -15.57 19.16 9.27
CA SER A 57 -15.81 20.22 10.27
C SER A 57 -15.12 19.96 11.62
N SER A 58 -14.49 18.80 11.73
CA SER A 58 -13.56 18.41 12.78
C SER A 58 -12.65 17.38 12.15
N LEU A 59 -11.36 17.71 12.00
CA LEU A 59 -10.33 16.68 11.87
C LEU A 59 -10.52 15.65 12.98
N PRO A 60 -10.22 14.36 12.77
CA PRO A 60 -10.08 13.42 13.87
C PRO A 60 -9.06 14.03 14.84
N GLY A 61 -9.58 14.62 15.91
CA GLY A 61 -8.76 15.31 16.88
C GLY A 61 -7.98 14.26 17.64
N PRO A 62 -6.70 14.50 18.00
CA PRO A 62 -5.86 13.54 18.72
C PRO A 62 -6.30 13.25 20.18
N TRP A 63 -7.58 13.41 20.52
CA TRP A 63 -8.09 13.43 21.90
C TRP A 63 -9.45 12.73 22.11
N ALA A 64 -9.91 11.90 21.16
CA ALA A 64 -11.00 10.98 21.49
C ALA A 64 -10.40 9.87 22.37
N GLU A 65 -10.49 10.04 23.69
CA GLU A 65 -10.07 9.04 24.69
C GLU A 65 -10.76 7.67 24.52
N ASP A 66 -11.79 7.60 23.66
CA ASP A 66 -12.54 6.40 23.27
C ASP A 66 -12.42 6.07 21.76
N ALA A 67 -11.37 6.53 21.07
CA ALA A 67 -11.15 6.22 19.65
C ALA A 67 -11.08 4.70 19.45
N SER A 68 -12.09 4.14 18.81
CA SER A 68 -12.17 2.72 18.45
C SER A 68 -12.28 2.60 16.94
N ILE A 69 -11.47 1.71 16.37
CA ILE A 69 -11.49 1.41 14.94
C ILE A 69 -12.64 0.44 14.69
N ALA A 70 -13.52 0.78 13.74
CA ALA A 70 -14.54 -0.15 13.28
C ALA A 70 -13.92 -1.19 12.34
N ILE A 71 -14.02 -2.47 12.69
CA ILE A 71 -13.52 -3.58 11.85
C ILE A 71 -14.70 -4.26 11.17
N ARG A 72 -14.66 -4.40 9.85
CA ARG A 72 -15.76 -4.94 9.03
C ARG A 72 -15.25 -6.05 8.12
N GLY A 73 -15.93 -7.19 8.11
CA GLY A 73 -15.57 -8.33 7.27
C GLY A 73 -16.07 -9.63 7.87
N SER A 74 -15.46 -10.72 7.41
CA SER A 74 -15.65 -12.06 7.96
C SER A 74 -15.13 -12.15 9.41
N GLY A 75 -15.60 -13.15 10.15
CA GLY A 75 -15.14 -13.36 11.53
C GLY A 75 -13.65 -13.71 11.64
N GLU A 76 -13.07 -14.34 10.62
CA GLU A 76 -11.63 -14.64 10.55
C GLU A 76 -10.82 -13.35 10.32
N PHE A 77 -11.29 -12.50 9.40
CA PHE A 77 -10.69 -11.19 9.16
C PHE A 77 -10.72 -10.30 10.41
N VAL A 78 -11.83 -10.27 11.13
CA VAL A 78 -11.94 -9.50 12.39
C VAL A 78 -10.89 -9.96 13.40
N GLN A 79 -10.79 -11.27 13.65
CA GLN A 79 -9.80 -11.82 14.58
C GLN A 79 -8.35 -11.53 14.15
N GLN A 80 -8.07 -11.65 12.86
CA GLN A 80 -6.75 -11.36 12.29
C GLN A 80 -6.39 -9.87 12.45
N THR A 81 -7.36 -8.97 12.26
CA THR A 81 -7.18 -7.52 12.42
C THR A 81 -6.99 -7.14 13.88
N GLU A 82 -7.78 -7.70 14.79
CA GLU A 82 -7.59 -7.51 16.24
C GLU A 82 -6.20 -7.98 16.67
N ALA A 83 -5.77 -9.16 16.23
CA ALA A 83 -4.42 -9.66 16.53
C ALA A 83 -3.30 -8.77 15.97
N ALA A 84 -3.51 -8.16 14.80
CA ALA A 84 -2.56 -7.25 14.18
C ALA A 84 -2.44 -5.93 14.97
N LEU A 85 -3.57 -5.37 15.40
CA LEU A 85 -3.62 -4.18 16.25
C LEU A 85 -2.98 -4.44 17.63
N ASP A 86 -3.28 -5.57 18.26
CA ASP A 86 -2.67 -6.00 19.54
C ASP A 86 -1.13 -6.17 19.42
N LEU A 87 -0.66 -6.67 18.28
CA LEU A 87 0.77 -6.80 18.00
C LEU A 87 1.44 -5.42 17.93
N LEU A 88 0.82 -4.48 17.22
CA LEU A 88 1.28 -3.10 17.10
C LEU A 88 1.25 -2.37 18.45
N GLU A 89 0.17 -2.47 19.21
CA GLU A 89 0.07 -1.83 20.53
C GLU A 89 1.25 -2.24 21.43
N ARG A 90 1.59 -3.53 21.40
CA ARG A 90 2.59 -4.11 22.29
C ARG A 90 4.03 -3.88 21.85
N LEU A 91 4.30 -3.90 20.53
CA LEU A 91 5.67 -3.84 20.00
C LEU A 91 6.00 -2.51 19.30
N ALA A 92 5.00 -1.81 18.77
CA ALA A 92 5.13 -0.56 18.03
C ALA A 92 4.07 0.48 18.46
N PRO A 93 4.02 0.89 19.74
CA PRO A 93 2.93 1.71 20.29
C PRO A 93 2.75 3.07 19.61
N ASP A 94 3.81 3.64 19.02
CA ASP A 94 3.70 4.88 18.25
C ASP A 94 3.00 4.66 16.90
N ALA A 95 3.21 3.51 16.24
CA ALA A 95 2.47 3.13 15.05
C ALA A 95 1.00 2.84 15.38
N HIS A 96 0.74 2.14 16.47
CA HIS A 96 -0.62 1.93 16.96
C HIS A 96 -1.35 3.26 17.22
N ARG A 97 -0.69 4.23 17.86
CA ARG A 97 -1.28 5.57 18.09
C ARG A 97 -1.55 6.32 16.79
N LYS A 98 -0.64 6.21 15.81
CA LYS A 98 -0.87 6.79 14.47
C LYS A 98 -2.14 6.19 13.85
N ILE A 99 -2.29 4.87 13.88
CA ILE A 99 -3.46 4.18 13.32
C ILE A 99 -4.75 4.66 14.00
N LEU A 100 -4.80 4.72 15.34
CA LEU A 100 -5.95 5.25 16.09
C LEU A 100 -6.27 6.73 15.77
N THR A 101 -5.31 7.48 15.23
CA THR A 101 -5.49 8.89 14.86
C THR A 101 -6.01 9.06 13.44
N TYR A 102 -5.58 8.20 12.51
CA TYR A 102 -5.77 8.41 11.07
C TYR A 102 -6.60 7.34 10.36
N VAL A 103 -6.93 6.24 11.04
CA VAL A 103 -7.79 5.17 10.50
C VAL A 103 -8.96 4.96 11.45
N GLU A 104 -10.17 5.08 10.91
CA GLU A 104 -11.40 4.90 11.69
C GLU A 104 -12.15 3.63 11.29
N VAL A 105 -11.96 3.13 10.06
CA VAL A 105 -12.53 1.87 9.58
C VAL A 105 -11.44 1.01 8.95
N ILE A 106 -11.40 -0.28 9.30
CA ILE A 106 -10.66 -1.31 8.58
C ILE A 106 -11.68 -2.30 8.02
N GLU A 107 -11.72 -2.45 6.70
CA GLU A 107 -12.74 -3.22 5.99
C GLU A 107 -12.13 -4.25 5.05
N GLN A 108 -12.61 -5.50 5.15
CA GLN A 108 -12.26 -6.56 4.21
C GLN A 108 -12.87 -6.26 2.84
N GLY A 109 -12.05 -6.23 1.81
CA GLY A 109 -12.43 -5.90 0.43
C GLY A 109 -11.86 -6.87 -0.59
N GLU A 110 -12.01 -6.52 -1.87
CA GLU A 110 -11.39 -7.27 -2.98
C GLU A 110 -9.94 -6.83 -3.20
N HIS A 111 -9.63 -5.57 -2.90
CA HIS A 111 -8.32 -4.95 -3.09
C HIS A 111 -7.78 -4.35 -1.79
N SER A 112 -6.52 -3.93 -1.82
CA SER A 112 -5.90 -3.20 -0.71
C SER A 112 -5.66 -1.72 -1.03
N GLY A 113 -6.06 -0.82 -0.12
CA GLY A 113 -5.73 0.60 -0.20
C GLY A 113 -6.43 1.51 0.82
N MET A 114 -5.88 2.72 0.98
CA MET A 114 -6.39 3.74 1.89
C MET A 114 -7.36 4.72 1.21
N TRP A 115 -8.60 4.74 1.70
CA TRP A 115 -9.63 5.73 1.35
C TRP A 115 -9.55 6.94 2.30
N ALA A 116 -8.43 7.68 2.27
CA ALA A 116 -8.14 8.78 3.19
C ALA A 116 -9.13 9.96 3.11
N PHE A 117 -9.77 10.12 1.96
CA PHE A 117 -10.74 11.18 1.69
C PHE A 117 -12.16 10.86 2.15
N GLU A 118 -12.44 9.61 2.54
CA GLU A 118 -13.72 9.24 3.11
C GLU A 118 -13.87 9.79 4.54
N ASN A 119 -15.13 9.91 4.99
CA ASN A 119 -15.45 10.29 6.36
C ASN A 119 -16.46 9.28 6.91
N PRO A 120 -16.03 8.30 7.72
CA PRO A 120 -14.68 8.13 8.28
C PRO A 120 -13.62 7.63 7.28
N PRO A 121 -12.31 7.92 7.48
CA PRO A 121 -11.22 7.31 6.72
C PRO A 121 -11.21 5.79 6.85
N ARG A 122 -11.15 5.10 5.72
CA ARG A 122 -11.26 3.65 5.64
C ARG A 122 -10.02 3.03 4.98
N TYR A 123 -9.41 2.06 5.65
CA TYR A 123 -8.45 1.16 5.04
C TYR A 123 -9.19 -0.08 4.54
N GLU A 124 -9.25 -0.28 3.23
CA GLU A 124 -9.76 -1.50 2.60
C GLU A 124 -8.62 -2.47 2.37
N VAL A 125 -8.83 -3.76 2.63
CA VAL A 125 -7.77 -4.76 2.49
C VAL A 125 -8.29 -6.10 1.98
N GLY A 126 -7.59 -6.63 0.98
CA GLY A 126 -7.86 -7.95 0.40
C GLY A 126 -7.28 -9.10 1.23
N ASP A 127 -7.83 -10.30 1.02
CA ASP A 127 -7.42 -11.52 1.73
C ASP A 127 -5.94 -11.86 1.54
N ALA A 128 -5.40 -11.60 0.34
CA ALA A 128 -3.99 -11.84 0.03
C ALA A 128 -3.05 -11.07 0.96
N THR A 129 -3.42 -9.82 1.29
CA THR A 129 -2.68 -8.97 2.23
C THR A 129 -2.97 -9.35 3.68
N ALA A 130 -4.25 -9.46 4.05
CA ALA A 130 -4.67 -9.68 5.44
C ALA A 130 -4.17 -11.01 6.02
N PHE A 131 -4.10 -12.06 5.20
CA PHE A 131 -3.75 -13.41 5.63
C PHE A 131 -2.34 -13.88 5.19
N ALA A 132 -1.51 -13.01 4.62
CA ALA A 132 -0.12 -13.35 4.26
C ALA A 132 0.70 -13.75 5.49
N SER A 133 0.76 -12.86 6.49
CA SER A 133 1.32 -13.12 7.81
C SER A 133 0.85 -12.06 8.81
N LEU A 134 0.89 -12.37 10.11
CA LEU A 134 0.48 -11.42 11.14
C LEU A 134 1.36 -10.16 11.19
N PRO A 135 2.72 -10.25 11.20
CA PRO A 135 3.58 -9.06 11.12
C PRO A 135 3.40 -8.28 9.82
N TRP A 136 3.25 -8.97 8.68
CA TRP A 136 3.02 -8.31 7.40
C TRP A 136 1.75 -7.45 7.47
N TYR A 137 0.62 -8.06 7.79
CA TYR A 137 -0.66 -7.36 7.84
C TYR A 137 -0.66 -6.22 8.87
N ALA A 138 -0.10 -6.44 10.06
CA ALA A 138 0.09 -5.38 11.04
C ALA A 138 0.90 -4.19 10.47
N SER A 139 1.96 -4.46 9.71
CA SER A 139 2.75 -3.40 9.09
C SER A 139 1.98 -2.64 8.01
N THR A 140 1.11 -3.29 7.23
CA THR A 140 0.33 -2.61 6.18
C THR A 140 -0.72 -1.66 6.77
N ILE A 141 -1.32 -2.00 7.92
CA ILE A 141 -2.21 -1.05 8.61
C ILE A 141 -1.45 0.25 8.97
N ALA A 142 -0.19 0.14 9.39
CA ALA A 142 0.66 1.31 9.69
C ALA A 142 1.08 2.08 8.43
N HIS A 143 1.28 1.37 7.31
CA HIS A 143 1.50 1.94 5.98
C HIS A 143 0.32 2.81 5.56
N ASP A 144 -0.89 2.25 5.51
CA ASP A 144 -2.09 2.98 5.06
C ASP A 144 -2.53 4.10 6.02
N ALA A 145 -2.28 3.94 7.33
CA ALA A 145 -2.41 5.06 8.27
C ALA A 145 -1.49 6.24 7.92
N THR A 146 -0.35 5.99 7.30
CA THR A 146 0.58 7.05 6.85
C THR A 146 0.06 7.76 5.60
N HIS A 147 -0.58 7.05 4.67
CA HIS A 147 -1.32 7.69 3.56
C HIS A 147 -2.40 8.66 4.07
N SER A 148 -3.18 8.21 5.05
CA SER A 148 -4.19 9.05 5.70
C SER A 148 -3.57 10.25 6.45
N GLU A 149 -2.47 10.04 7.17
CA GLU A 149 -1.69 11.12 7.80
C GLU A 149 -1.26 12.19 6.80
N LEU A 150 -0.70 11.80 5.65
CA LEU A 150 -0.27 12.72 4.61
C LEU A 150 -1.44 13.53 4.04
N TYR A 151 -2.58 12.87 3.76
CA TYR A 151 -3.79 13.52 3.27
C TYR A 151 -4.30 14.60 4.25
N TYR A 152 -4.43 14.26 5.53
CA TYR A 152 -4.93 15.20 6.54
C TYR A 152 -3.93 16.31 6.87
N ASN A 153 -2.63 16.02 6.85
CA ASN A 153 -1.59 17.04 7.00
C ASN A 153 -1.64 18.06 5.86
N TYR A 154 -1.93 17.61 4.62
CA TYR A 154 -2.14 18.53 3.50
C TYR A 154 -3.36 19.41 3.72
N LEU A 155 -4.51 18.84 4.09
CA LEU A 155 -5.75 19.60 4.38
C LEU A 155 -5.52 20.67 5.46
N LEU A 156 -4.79 20.32 6.51
CA LEU A 156 -4.41 21.22 7.59
C LEU A 156 -3.56 22.40 7.11
N ALA A 157 -2.56 22.12 6.28
CA ALA A 157 -1.65 23.12 5.75
C ALA A 157 -2.28 23.99 4.64
N HIS A 158 -3.27 23.47 3.92
CA HIS A 158 -3.86 24.07 2.71
C HIS A 158 -5.39 24.14 2.82
N SER A 159 -5.89 24.72 3.92
CA SER A 159 -7.33 24.78 4.20
C SER A 159 -8.14 25.34 3.01
N GLY A 160 -9.17 24.59 2.60
CA GLY A 160 -10.06 24.94 1.48
C GLY A 160 -9.54 24.60 0.08
N GLN A 161 -8.36 23.96 -0.02
CA GLN A 161 -7.83 23.45 -1.30
C GLN A 161 -8.10 21.96 -1.43
N ALA A 162 -8.33 21.50 -2.67
CA ALA A 162 -8.33 20.08 -2.98
C ALA A 162 -6.96 19.47 -2.69
N VAL A 163 -6.93 18.24 -2.16
CA VAL A 163 -5.68 17.51 -1.92
C VAL A 163 -5.24 16.87 -3.23
N PRO A 164 -4.09 17.25 -3.80
CA PRO A 164 -3.55 16.59 -4.98
C PRO A 164 -3.16 15.16 -4.61
N GLN A 165 -3.37 14.21 -5.53
CA GLN A 165 -3.12 12.80 -5.28
C GLN A 165 -1.66 12.54 -4.90
N GLU A 166 -0.73 13.25 -5.53
CA GLU A 166 0.71 13.10 -5.32
C GLU A 166 1.13 13.43 -3.88
N ALA A 167 0.38 14.29 -3.18
CA ALA A 167 0.67 14.68 -1.81
C ALA A 167 0.47 13.55 -0.79
N TRP A 168 -0.26 12.49 -1.15
CA TRP A 168 -0.54 11.40 -0.23
C TRP A 168 -0.47 10.00 -0.85
N ALA A 169 -0.65 9.82 -2.16
CA ALA A 169 -0.66 8.52 -2.84
C ALA A 169 0.23 8.47 -4.10
N GLY A 170 1.07 9.48 -4.35
CA GLY A 170 2.05 9.44 -5.43
C GLY A 170 3.31 8.63 -5.07
N VAL A 171 4.15 8.32 -6.06
CA VAL A 171 5.37 7.50 -5.91
C VAL A 171 6.28 7.92 -4.74
N GLU A 172 6.47 9.22 -4.51
CA GLU A 172 7.29 9.69 -3.38
C GLU A 172 6.60 9.46 -2.03
N SER A 173 5.27 9.58 -1.98
CA SER A 173 4.47 9.25 -0.80
C SER A 173 4.51 7.74 -0.54
N GLU A 174 4.40 6.91 -1.58
CA GLU A 174 4.54 5.45 -1.48
C GLU A 174 5.92 5.03 -0.97
N ARG A 175 7.01 5.67 -1.45
CA ARG A 175 8.36 5.43 -0.91
C ARG A 175 8.46 5.77 0.57
N PHE A 176 7.83 6.87 0.97
CA PHE A 176 7.79 7.28 2.38
C PHE A 176 7.00 6.28 3.24
N CYS A 177 5.83 5.85 2.78
CA CYS A 177 5.00 4.84 3.45
C CYS A 177 5.72 3.49 3.53
N ASN A 178 6.36 3.03 2.45
CA ASN A 178 7.18 1.81 2.42
C ASN A 178 8.34 1.87 3.41
N ALA A 179 9.06 2.99 3.49
CA ALA A 179 10.14 3.15 4.46
C ALA A 179 9.63 3.04 5.91
N TYR A 180 8.50 3.69 6.21
CA TYR A 180 7.86 3.58 7.51
C TYR A 180 7.38 2.15 7.81
N GLN A 181 6.80 1.48 6.82
CA GLN A 181 6.37 0.09 6.95
C GLN A 181 7.56 -0.86 7.21
N VAL A 182 8.72 -0.66 6.58
CA VAL A 182 9.94 -1.44 6.87
C VAL A 182 10.37 -1.27 8.33
N ASP A 183 10.35 -0.04 8.85
CA ASP A 183 10.70 0.24 10.24
C ASP A 183 9.74 -0.47 11.21
N VAL A 184 8.43 -0.37 10.97
CA VAL A 184 7.39 -1.01 11.78
C VAL A 184 7.50 -2.54 11.69
N LEU A 185 7.61 -3.08 10.48
CA LEU A 185 7.73 -4.52 10.23
C LEU A 185 8.96 -5.11 10.93
N THR A 186 10.09 -4.39 10.88
CA THR A 186 11.32 -4.78 11.60
C THR A 186 11.09 -4.79 13.11
N LEU A 187 10.42 -3.76 13.64
CA LEU A 187 10.17 -3.62 15.08
C LEU A 187 9.26 -4.71 15.64
N ILE A 188 8.23 -5.12 14.89
CA ILE A 188 7.26 -6.13 15.32
C ILE A 188 7.68 -7.58 14.99
N GLY A 189 8.88 -7.77 14.45
CA GLY A 189 9.46 -9.09 14.23
C GLY A 189 9.06 -9.77 12.92
N GLY A 190 8.84 -8.99 11.85
CA GLY A 190 8.68 -9.50 10.50
C GLY A 190 9.86 -10.35 10.03
N SER A 191 9.61 -11.24 9.07
CA SER A 191 10.66 -12.10 8.54
C SER A 191 11.66 -11.31 7.69
N ALA A 192 12.91 -11.79 7.61
CA ALA A 192 13.93 -11.16 6.78
C ALA A 192 13.50 -11.07 5.30
N GLY A 193 12.72 -12.06 4.81
CA GLY A 193 12.22 -12.06 3.44
C GLY A 193 11.17 -10.99 3.18
N GLU A 194 10.23 -10.78 4.10
CA GLU A 194 9.24 -9.69 3.98
C GLU A 194 9.90 -8.31 4.06
N ILE A 195 10.87 -8.14 4.96
CA ILE A 195 11.63 -6.90 5.09
C ILE A 195 12.44 -6.62 3.83
N GLU A 196 13.14 -7.61 3.28
CA GLU A 196 13.93 -7.46 2.05
C GLU A 196 13.03 -7.18 0.84
N TYR A 197 11.90 -7.88 0.73
CA TYR A 197 10.90 -7.64 -0.31
C TYR A 197 10.41 -6.19 -0.28
N LEU A 198 9.93 -5.74 0.89
CA LEU A 198 9.37 -4.40 1.05
C LEU A 198 10.42 -3.30 0.85
N ALA A 199 11.64 -3.50 1.37
CA ALA A 199 12.75 -2.56 1.17
C ALA A 199 13.22 -2.49 -0.29
N GLY A 200 12.89 -3.49 -1.11
CA GLY A 200 13.17 -3.53 -2.54
C GLY A 200 12.13 -2.81 -3.41
N LEU A 201 10.98 -2.39 -2.86
CA LEU A 201 9.94 -1.73 -3.64
C LEU A 201 10.36 -0.30 -4.04
N SER A 202 10.12 0.04 -5.31
CA SER A 202 10.43 1.35 -5.89
C SER A 202 9.37 2.42 -5.62
N GLY A 203 8.22 2.03 -5.05
CA GLY A 203 7.05 2.91 -4.84
C GLY A 203 6.20 3.14 -6.09
N ASP A 204 6.54 2.52 -7.22
CA ASP A 204 5.81 2.57 -8.50
C ASP A 204 4.86 1.38 -8.69
N HIS A 205 4.69 0.52 -7.69
CA HIS A 205 3.79 -0.63 -7.76
C HIS A 205 2.30 -0.25 -7.93
N CYS A 206 1.97 1.04 -7.75
CA CYS A 206 0.65 1.57 -8.05
C CYS A 206 0.44 1.95 -9.52
N ASP A 207 1.51 2.03 -10.32
CA ASP A 207 1.57 2.39 -11.75
C ASP A 207 1.83 1.09 -12.55
N LEU A 208 0.76 0.34 -12.83
CA LEU A 208 0.83 -0.97 -13.49
C LEU A 208 1.05 -0.87 -15.00
N ASP A 209 0.66 0.25 -15.62
CA ASP A 209 0.82 0.46 -17.06
C ASP A 209 2.08 1.27 -17.44
N GLY A 210 2.75 1.88 -16.47
CA GLY A 210 4.04 2.56 -16.58
C GLY A 210 3.95 3.97 -17.14
N ASP A 211 2.80 4.63 -17.02
CA ASP A 211 2.58 5.99 -17.52
C ASP A 211 2.99 7.09 -16.53
N GLY A 212 3.31 6.71 -15.29
CA GLY A 212 3.82 7.57 -14.24
C GLY A 212 2.75 8.20 -13.35
N ASP A 213 1.48 7.84 -13.51
CA ASP A 213 0.43 8.08 -12.53
C ASP A 213 -0.11 6.78 -11.92
N CYS A 214 -1.01 6.91 -10.93
CA CYS A 214 -1.59 5.76 -10.24
C CYS A 214 -3.10 5.96 -10.23
N ASP A 215 -3.77 5.56 -11.30
CA ASP A 215 -5.16 5.90 -11.54
C ASP A 215 -6.13 4.72 -11.33
N TRP A 216 -7.38 4.89 -11.81
CA TRP A 216 -8.39 3.85 -11.72
C TRP A 216 -8.12 2.66 -12.65
N HIS A 217 -7.41 2.86 -13.76
CA HIS A 217 -6.98 1.78 -14.62
C HIS A 217 -6.05 0.85 -13.85
N ASP A 218 -5.06 1.39 -13.16
CA ASP A 218 -4.15 0.61 -12.32
C ASP A 218 -4.88 -0.09 -11.20
N TYR A 219 -5.74 0.63 -10.46
CA TYR A 219 -6.48 0.06 -9.35
C TYR A 219 -7.28 -1.18 -9.77
N ASN A 220 -8.03 -1.09 -10.87
CA ASN A 220 -8.85 -2.20 -11.37
C ASN A 220 -8.04 -3.35 -11.97
N ALA A 221 -6.77 -3.12 -12.30
CA ALA A 221 -5.86 -4.13 -12.82
C ALA A 221 -5.10 -4.89 -11.72
N ARG A 222 -5.21 -4.47 -10.45
CA ARG A 222 -4.59 -5.16 -9.31
C ARG A 222 -5.29 -6.48 -9.01
N ASP A 223 -4.49 -7.47 -8.63
CA ASP A 223 -4.95 -8.79 -8.16
C ASP A 223 -4.66 -9.03 -6.67
N TRP A 224 -4.41 -7.95 -5.91
CA TRP A 224 -4.04 -7.93 -4.48
C TRP A 224 -4.77 -6.83 -3.68
#